data_AF-A0A349VFY7-F1
#
_entry.id   AF-A0A349VFY7-F1
#
_cell.length_a   1.000
_cell.length_b   1.000
_cell.length_c   1.000
_cell.angle_alpha   90.00
_cell.angle_beta   90.00
_cell.angle_gamma   90.00
#
_symmetry.space_group_name_H-M   'P 1'
#
loop_
_entity.id
_entity.type
_entity.pdbx_description
1 polymer ?
#
loop_
_entity_poly.entity_id
_entity_poly.type
_entity_poly.pdbx_seq_one_letter_code
_entity_poly.pdbx_strand_id
1 'polypeptide(L)'
;MLAYKKCFCRCRSNREAFTLIELLVVIAIIGVLVGLLLPAVQQAREAARRASCINHMKQIGIAIHSYNDANKNLPPGGEWEQGAPWRALQSTGARPTGPNRERGGVLVRLLPFLEENALYSQIDFEGGTIATQMVNGKRVREYVIATYLCPTDIHDGTLRQGNGVRAISNYGANYGPSWAGGNGNPNCPCGQNYNSYRPLTNTGHTNPAGPFSREGNLFICKFNEITDGLSKTIFFGEVRANCSRHQRNGWAHTNNGNGLFNTLYPLNYDSCSKDVASAGGDGCGAECNWKTEFGYKSLHPGVLNFLMGDGAVTSLSENVDHTAFQLLGCRMDGQVSTL
;
A
#
# COMPACT_ATOMS: atom_id res chain seq x y z
N MET A 1 -82.26 -26.69 -36.39
CA MET A 1 -81.23 -26.78 -35.33
C MET A 1 -80.94 -25.37 -34.82
N LEU A 2 -81.44 -25.02 -33.63
CA LEU A 2 -81.19 -23.74 -32.97
C LEU A 2 -79.82 -23.77 -32.26
N ALA A 3 -78.97 -22.78 -32.53
CA ALA A 3 -77.73 -22.57 -31.78
C ALA A 3 -77.96 -21.54 -30.67
N TYR A 4 -77.86 -21.98 -29.41
CA TYR A 4 -77.95 -21.14 -28.21
C TYR A 4 -76.66 -20.30 -28.03
N LYS A 5 -76.80 -18.98 -27.91
CA LYS A 5 -75.73 -18.09 -27.43
C LYS A 5 -75.61 -18.20 -25.91
N LYS A 6 -74.50 -18.76 -25.41
CA LYS A 6 -74.13 -18.69 -23.99
C LYS A 6 -73.64 -17.27 -23.66
N CYS A 7 -74.31 -16.58 -22.75
CA CYS A 7 -73.89 -15.30 -22.20
C CYS A 7 -72.92 -15.54 -21.02
N PHE A 8 -71.66 -15.13 -21.14
CA PHE A 8 -70.70 -15.18 -20.03
C PHE A 8 -70.90 -13.96 -19.12
N CYS A 9 -71.32 -14.19 -17.87
CA CYS A 9 -71.27 -13.18 -16.81
C CYS A 9 -69.82 -12.98 -16.37
N ARG A 10 -69.26 -11.80 -16.63
CA ARG A 10 -67.93 -11.40 -16.18
C ARG A 10 -68.06 -10.79 -14.78
N CYS A 11 -67.58 -11.48 -13.73
CA CYS A 11 -67.44 -10.88 -12.40
C CYS A 11 -66.55 -9.63 -12.51
N ARG A 12 -67.12 -8.44 -12.26
CA ARG A 12 -66.35 -7.21 -12.09
C ARG A 12 -65.53 -7.38 -10.81
N SER A 13 -64.24 -7.68 -10.95
CA SER A 13 -63.26 -7.31 -9.92
C SER A 13 -63.33 -5.79 -9.79
N ASN A 14 -63.72 -5.30 -8.60
CA ASN A 14 -63.57 -3.89 -8.25
C ASN A 14 -62.08 -3.57 -8.40
N ARG A 15 -61.72 -2.93 -9.52
CA ARG A 15 -60.41 -2.32 -9.65
C ARG A 15 -60.48 -1.03 -8.86
N GLU A 16 -59.90 -1.04 -7.66
CA GLU A 16 -59.64 0.18 -6.92
C GLU A 16 -58.75 1.08 -7.79
N ALA A 17 -59.28 2.23 -8.18
CA ALA A 17 -58.54 3.21 -8.96
C ALA A 17 -57.62 3.96 -8.00
N PHE A 18 -56.31 3.79 -8.19
CA PHE A 18 -55.30 4.47 -7.40
C PHE A 18 -55.33 5.98 -7.71
N THR A 19 -55.44 6.82 -6.68
CA THR A 19 -55.43 8.27 -6.86
C THR A 19 -54.01 8.77 -7.09
N LEU A 20 -53.87 9.87 -7.82
CA LEU A 20 -52.57 10.50 -8.07
C LEU A 20 -51.85 10.87 -6.76
N ILE A 21 -52.61 11.24 -5.73
CA ILE A 21 -52.12 11.62 -4.41
C ILE A 21 -51.51 10.40 -3.70
N GLU A 22 -52.17 9.24 -3.74
CA GLU A 22 -51.65 8.01 -3.12
C GLU A 22 -50.30 7.60 -3.75
N LEU A 23 -50.16 7.74 -5.07
CA LEU A 23 -48.89 7.47 -5.75
C LEU A 23 -47.80 8.46 -5.35
N LEU A 24 -48.14 9.74 -5.27
CA LEU A 24 -47.20 10.80 -4.90
C LEU A 24 -46.69 10.64 -3.46
N VAL A 25 -47.56 10.27 -2.52
CA VAL A 25 -47.18 10.02 -1.12
C VAL A 25 -46.26 8.81 -1.03
N VAL A 26 -46.56 7.72 -1.75
CA VAL A 26 -45.72 6.51 -1.72
C VAL A 26 -44.33 6.79 -2.27
N ILE A 27 -44.21 7.47 -3.42
CA ILE A 27 -42.90 7.83 -3.96
C ILE A 27 -42.15 8.82 -3.06
N ALA A 28 -42.85 9.72 -2.37
CA ALA A 28 -42.23 10.64 -1.42
C ALA A 28 -41.65 9.88 -0.21
N ILE A 29 -42.39 8.92 0.35
CA ILE A 29 -41.92 8.08 1.47
C ILE A 29 -40.73 7.22 1.02
N ILE A 30 -40.81 6.55 -0.13
CA ILE A 30 -39.69 5.75 -0.68
C ILE A 30 -38.48 6.66 -0.91
N GLY A 31 -38.68 7.85 -1.48
CA GLY A 31 -37.62 8.83 -1.71
C GLY A 31 -36.90 9.24 -0.43
N VAL A 32 -37.64 9.51 0.65
CA VAL A 32 -37.07 9.83 1.98
C VAL A 32 -36.32 8.63 2.55
N LEU A 33 -36.92 7.43 2.52
CA LEU A 33 -36.27 6.22 3.04
C LEU A 33 -34.97 5.90 2.29
N VAL A 34 -34.99 5.92 0.95
CA VAL A 34 -33.79 5.69 0.13
C VAL A 34 -32.76 6.81 0.36
N GLY A 35 -33.19 8.05 0.48
CA GLY A 35 -32.33 9.19 0.78
C GLY A 35 -31.57 9.05 2.10
N LEU A 36 -32.20 8.46 3.13
CA LEU A 36 -31.56 8.19 4.42
C LEU A 36 -30.72 6.90 4.42
N LEU A 37 -31.15 5.87 3.68
CA LEU A 37 -30.48 4.57 3.67
C LEU A 37 -29.23 4.54 2.80
N LEU A 38 -29.20 5.27 1.67
CA LEU A 38 -28.06 5.21 0.75
C LEU A 38 -26.73 5.67 1.39
N PRO A 39 -26.66 6.81 2.11
CA PRO A 39 -25.44 7.21 2.80
C PRO A 39 -25.00 6.18 3.85
N ALA A 40 -25.95 5.63 4.61
CA ALA A 40 -25.67 4.64 5.64
C ALA A 40 -25.10 3.33 5.06
N VAL A 41 -25.67 2.83 3.96
CA VAL A 41 -25.17 1.62 3.28
C VAL A 41 -23.75 1.83 2.75
N GLN A 42 -23.42 3.01 2.23
CA GLN A 42 -22.06 3.28 1.74
C GLN A 42 -21.05 3.36 2.90
N GLN A 43 -21.41 4.01 4.01
CA GLN A 43 -20.57 4.05 5.20
C GLN A 43 -20.31 2.65 5.77
N ALA A 44 -21.36 1.82 5.85
CA ALA A 44 -21.23 0.43 6.31
C ALA A 44 -20.31 -0.40 5.39
N ARG A 45 -20.45 -0.24 4.07
CA ARG A 45 -19.56 -0.91 3.09
C ARG A 45 -18.12 -0.50 3.25
N GLU A 46 -17.86 0.79 3.46
CA GLU A 46 -16.49 1.29 3.65
C GLU A 46 -15.89 0.80 4.96
N ALA A 47 -16.67 0.79 6.05
CA ALA A 47 -16.24 0.22 7.32
C ALA A 47 -15.85 -1.27 7.18
N ALA A 48 -16.63 -2.05 6.42
CA ALA A 48 -16.31 -3.45 6.14
C ALA A 48 -15.02 -3.61 5.31
N ARG A 49 -14.83 -2.79 4.27
CA ARG A 49 -13.59 -2.81 3.48
C ARG A 49 -12.37 -2.45 4.34
N ARG A 50 -12.48 -1.41 5.17
CA ARG A 50 -11.44 -1.02 6.13
C ARG A 50 -11.12 -2.13 7.12
N ALA A 51 -12.12 -2.82 7.66
CA ALA A 51 -11.90 -3.96 8.54
C ALA A 51 -11.11 -5.07 7.84
N SER A 52 -11.36 -5.31 6.54
CA SER A 52 -10.55 -6.22 5.72
C SER A 52 -9.10 -5.76 5.56
N CYS A 53 -8.85 -4.46 5.26
CA CYS A 53 -7.48 -3.94 5.15
C CYS A 53 -6.73 -4.08 6.48
N ILE A 54 -7.38 -3.77 7.60
CA ILE A 54 -6.83 -3.99 8.94
C ILE A 54 -6.45 -5.45 9.18
N ASN A 55 -7.33 -6.40 8.81
CA ASN A 55 -7.05 -7.82 8.96
C ASN A 55 -5.88 -8.29 8.09
N HIS A 56 -5.79 -7.81 6.85
CA HIS A 56 -4.64 -8.09 5.97
C HIS A 56 -3.33 -7.56 6.57
N MET A 57 -3.33 -6.34 7.12
CA MET A 57 -2.16 -5.80 7.82
C MET A 57 -1.79 -6.61 9.08
N LYS A 58 -2.77 -7.10 9.84
CA LYS A 58 -2.52 -8.01 10.97
C LYS A 58 -1.88 -9.33 10.52
N GLN A 59 -2.31 -9.89 9.39
CA GLN A 59 -1.67 -11.09 8.82
C GLN A 59 -0.22 -10.81 8.43
N ILE A 60 0.07 -9.65 7.83
CA ILE A 60 1.45 -9.21 7.55
C ILE A 60 2.25 -9.08 8.85
N GLY A 61 1.68 -8.50 9.91
CA GLY A 61 2.30 -8.42 11.23
C GLY A 61 2.67 -9.79 11.79
N ILE A 62 1.73 -10.73 11.82
CA ILE A 62 1.96 -12.11 12.27
C ILE A 62 3.07 -12.78 11.44
N ALA A 63 3.06 -12.57 10.11
CA ALA A 63 4.08 -13.09 9.22
C ALA A 63 5.48 -12.51 9.52
N ILE A 64 5.57 -11.21 9.83
CA ILE A 64 6.84 -10.57 10.23
C ILE A 64 7.35 -11.15 11.55
N HIS A 65 6.48 -11.33 12.55
CA HIS A 65 6.86 -11.94 13.83
C HIS A 65 7.34 -13.38 13.64
N SER A 66 6.63 -14.17 12.83
CA SER A 66 7.00 -15.56 12.52
C SER A 66 8.32 -15.63 11.74
N TYR A 67 8.54 -14.71 10.80
CA TYR A 67 9.82 -14.57 10.11
C TYR A 67 10.95 -14.24 11.10
N ASN A 68 10.73 -13.28 12.01
CA ASN A 68 11.71 -12.91 13.02
C ASN A 68 12.00 -14.06 14.00
N ASP A 69 11.00 -14.85 14.37
CA ASP A 69 11.20 -16.01 15.24
C ASP A 69 12.08 -17.07 14.58
N ALA A 70 11.92 -17.28 13.27
CA ALA A 70 12.72 -18.21 12.50
C ALA A 70 14.14 -17.69 12.18
N ASN A 71 14.28 -16.40 11.84
CA ASN A 71 15.52 -15.82 11.29
C ASN A 71 16.29 -14.91 12.27
N LYS A 72 15.69 -14.57 13.41
CA LYS A 72 16.22 -13.65 14.45
C LYS A 72 16.51 -12.23 13.97
N ASN A 73 15.86 -11.81 12.90
CA ASN A 73 15.92 -10.49 12.31
C ASN A 73 14.63 -10.17 11.54
N LEU A 74 14.40 -8.89 11.24
CA LEU A 74 13.33 -8.49 10.33
C LEU A 74 13.62 -8.97 8.90
N PRO A 75 12.60 -9.22 8.08
CA PRO A 75 12.81 -9.48 6.66
C PRO A 75 13.47 -8.28 5.97
N PRO A 76 14.40 -8.50 5.03
CA PRO A 76 15.08 -7.41 4.31
C PRO A 76 14.06 -6.61 3.49
N GLY A 77 14.15 -5.28 3.51
CA GLY A 77 13.24 -4.43 2.74
C GLY A 77 13.38 -4.64 1.22
N GLY A 78 14.62 -4.74 0.74
CA GLY A 78 14.97 -5.13 -0.64
C GLY A 78 16.30 -5.88 -0.70
N GLU A 79 16.36 -6.94 -1.51
CA GLU A 79 17.53 -7.79 -1.67
C GLU A 79 18.02 -7.82 -3.13
N TRP A 80 19.33 -7.68 -3.31
CA TRP A 80 20.02 -7.53 -4.59
C TRP A 80 21.16 -8.55 -4.71
N GLU A 81 21.40 -9.07 -5.92
CA GLU A 81 22.31 -10.20 -6.15
C GLU A 81 23.76 -10.01 -5.73
N GLN A 82 24.33 -8.82 -5.84
CA GLN A 82 25.77 -8.65 -5.58
C GLN A 82 26.09 -8.36 -4.11
N GLY A 83 25.10 -8.38 -3.20
CA GLY A 83 25.28 -7.91 -1.81
C GLY A 83 25.74 -6.45 -1.71
N ALA A 84 25.96 -5.80 -2.86
CA ALA A 84 26.51 -4.47 -2.98
C ALA A 84 25.35 -3.48 -3.06
N PRO A 85 25.37 -2.42 -2.23
CA PRO A 85 24.38 -1.36 -2.28
C PRO A 85 24.28 -0.83 -3.71
N TRP A 86 23.09 -0.32 -4.08
CA TRP A 86 23.00 0.62 -5.20
C TRP A 86 24.04 1.76 -5.06
N ARG A 87 24.46 2.05 -3.83
CA ARG A 87 25.50 2.99 -3.41
C ARG A 87 26.95 2.51 -3.26
N ALA A 88 27.32 1.22 -3.23
CA ALA A 88 28.75 0.79 -3.11
C ALA A 88 29.59 1.20 -4.32
N LEU A 89 28.92 1.79 -5.30
CA LEU A 89 29.35 2.01 -6.67
C LEU A 89 29.48 3.52 -6.96
N GLN A 90 29.18 4.38 -5.97
CA GLN A 90 29.42 5.83 -6.06
C GLN A 90 30.83 6.23 -5.62
N SER A 91 31.50 5.46 -4.75
CA SER A 91 32.88 5.75 -4.32
C SER A 91 33.95 5.29 -5.32
N THR A 92 33.61 4.36 -6.22
CA THR A 92 34.53 3.81 -7.24
C THR A 92 34.22 4.27 -8.66
N GLY A 93 33.14 5.02 -8.88
CA GLY A 93 32.71 5.49 -10.21
C GLY A 93 32.23 4.39 -11.16
N ALA A 94 32.32 3.12 -10.77
CA ALA A 94 31.80 2.00 -11.53
C ALA A 94 30.34 1.79 -11.13
N ARG A 95 29.36 2.22 -11.95
CA ARG A 95 28.03 1.57 -11.91
C ARG A 95 28.26 0.07 -12.14
N PRO A 96 27.61 -0.84 -11.41
CA PRO A 96 27.76 -2.26 -11.68
C PRO A 96 27.22 -2.46 -13.09
N THR A 97 28.10 -2.78 -14.03
CA THR A 97 27.78 -2.99 -15.44
C THR A 97 27.18 -4.38 -15.68
N GLY A 98 26.61 -5.00 -14.64
CA GLY A 98 25.86 -6.25 -14.72
C GLY A 98 24.37 -6.02 -14.47
N PRO A 99 23.49 -6.96 -14.87
CA PRO A 99 22.10 -6.89 -14.47
C PRO A 99 22.04 -6.88 -12.94
N ASN A 100 21.48 -5.82 -12.34
CA ASN A 100 21.14 -5.81 -10.92
C ASN A 100 20.03 -6.84 -10.70
N ARG A 101 20.38 -8.13 -10.56
CA ARG A 101 19.35 -9.15 -10.41
C ARG A 101 18.64 -8.93 -9.07
N GLU A 102 17.35 -8.71 -9.18
CA GLU A 102 16.46 -8.36 -8.08
C GLU A 102 16.01 -9.63 -7.36
N ARG A 103 16.43 -9.80 -6.11
CA ARG A 103 16.13 -10.98 -5.27
C ARG A 103 14.87 -10.80 -4.41
N GLY A 104 13.97 -9.91 -4.83
CA GLY A 104 12.76 -9.57 -4.10
C GLY A 104 13.03 -8.66 -2.91
N GLY A 105 12.06 -8.58 -2.01
CA GLY A 105 12.14 -7.79 -0.79
C GLY A 105 11.25 -8.39 0.29
N VAL A 106 10.86 -7.56 1.26
CA VAL A 106 10.10 -8.01 2.43
C VAL A 106 8.85 -8.82 2.05
N LEU A 107 8.08 -8.35 1.06
CA LEU A 107 6.87 -9.04 0.60
C LEU A 107 7.15 -10.41 -0.05
N VAL A 108 8.33 -10.62 -0.65
CA VAL A 108 8.70 -11.94 -1.18
C VAL A 108 9.10 -12.88 -0.05
N ARG A 109 9.84 -12.36 0.95
CA ARG A 109 10.31 -13.13 2.10
C ARG A 109 9.20 -13.53 3.09
N LEU A 110 8.06 -12.82 3.07
CA LEU A 110 6.90 -13.13 3.91
C LEU A 110 5.96 -14.20 3.34
N LEU A 111 6.04 -14.53 2.05
CA LEU A 111 5.18 -15.54 1.41
C LEU A 111 5.01 -16.86 2.19
N PRO A 112 6.06 -17.52 2.70
CA PRO A 112 5.90 -18.80 3.41
C PRO A 112 5.12 -18.67 4.72
N PHE A 113 5.04 -17.46 5.28
CA PHE A 113 4.30 -17.14 6.51
C PHE A 113 2.89 -16.58 6.21
N LEU A 114 2.52 -16.46 4.94
CA LEU A 114 1.22 -16.00 4.45
C LEU A 114 0.49 -17.09 3.64
N GLU A 115 0.79 -18.36 3.93
CA GLU A 115 0.21 -19.53 3.25
C GLU A 115 0.58 -19.66 1.75
N GLU A 116 1.54 -18.86 1.26
CA GLU A 116 2.01 -18.87 -0.14
C GLU A 116 3.27 -19.75 -0.34
N ASN A 117 3.40 -20.83 0.44
CA ASN A 117 4.54 -21.77 0.38
C ASN A 117 4.69 -22.45 -0.99
N ALA A 118 3.57 -22.72 -1.66
CA ALA A 118 3.57 -23.34 -2.98
C ALA A 118 4.24 -22.45 -4.04
N LEU A 119 4.03 -21.13 -3.96
CA LEU A 119 4.71 -20.17 -4.83
C LEU A 119 6.17 -19.99 -4.39
N TYR A 120 6.42 -19.79 -3.10
CA TYR A 120 7.76 -19.50 -2.57
C TYR A 120 8.78 -20.61 -2.89
N SER A 121 8.39 -21.88 -2.76
CA SER A 121 9.28 -23.02 -3.03
C SER A 121 9.72 -23.16 -4.49
N GLN A 122 9.03 -22.50 -5.42
CA GLN A 122 9.36 -22.50 -6.85
C GLN A 122 10.18 -21.28 -7.28
N ILE A 123 10.37 -20.30 -6.38
CA ILE A 123 11.18 -19.12 -6.65
C ILE A 123 12.66 -19.51 -6.55
N ASP A 124 13.43 -19.14 -7.57
CA ASP A 124 14.86 -19.35 -7.60
C ASP A 124 15.53 -18.01 -7.22
N PHE A 125 16.07 -17.97 -6.00
CA PHE A 125 16.71 -16.79 -5.44
C PHE A 125 18.12 -16.54 -6.01
N GLU A 126 18.70 -17.50 -6.74
CA GLU A 126 20.04 -17.42 -7.30
C GLU A 126 20.04 -17.29 -8.84
N GLY A 127 18.98 -17.75 -9.51
CA GLY A 127 18.91 -17.84 -10.96
C GLY A 127 18.52 -16.57 -11.73
N GLY A 128 18.14 -15.47 -11.07
CA GLY A 128 17.58 -14.34 -11.82
C GLY A 128 16.95 -13.20 -11.03
N THR A 129 16.31 -12.29 -11.78
CA THR A 129 15.35 -11.32 -11.22
C THR A 129 14.03 -12.03 -10.92
N ILE A 130 13.69 -12.12 -9.63
CA ILE A 130 12.51 -12.86 -9.14
C ILE A 130 11.24 -12.38 -9.82
N ALA A 131 11.01 -11.06 -9.88
CA ALA A 131 9.79 -10.49 -10.46
C ALA A 131 9.50 -10.98 -11.89
N THR A 132 10.53 -11.26 -12.68
CA THR A 132 10.40 -11.71 -14.08
C THR A 132 10.55 -13.22 -14.26
N GLN A 133 10.92 -13.95 -13.20
CA GLN A 133 11.05 -15.41 -13.24
C GLN A 133 9.70 -16.05 -13.61
N MET A 134 9.75 -17.07 -14.47
CA MET A 134 8.59 -17.86 -14.85
C MET A 134 8.38 -19.01 -13.87
N VAL A 135 7.18 -19.09 -13.31
CA VAL A 135 6.70 -20.17 -12.44
C VAL A 135 5.34 -20.61 -12.99
N ASN A 136 5.16 -21.90 -13.30
CA ASN A 136 3.92 -22.45 -13.87
C ASN A 136 3.31 -21.63 -15.03
N GLY A 137 4.15 -21.17 -15.96
CA GLY A 137 3.71 -20.40 -17.14
C GLY A 137 3.32 -18.95 -16.88
N LYS A 138 3.53 -18.44 -15.65
CA LYS A 138 3.23 -17.06 -15.23
C LYS A 138 4.46 -16.41 -14.60
N ARG A 139 4.64 -15.10 -14.74
CA ARG A 139 5.75 -14.43 -14.04
C ARG A 139 5.41 -14.29 -12.56
N VAL A 140 6.39 -14.39 -11.66
CA VAL A 140 6.17 -14.22 -10.20
C VAL A 140 5.43 -12.91 -9.89
N ARG A 141 5.81 -11.80 -10.54
CA ARG A 141 5.16 -10.49 -10.34
C ARG A 141 3.69 -10.43 -10.76
N GLU A 142 3.16 -11.42 -11.45
CA GLU A 142 1.77 -11.44 -11.92
C GLU A 142 0.85 -12.17 -10.91
N TYR A 143 1.40 -12.92 -9.95
CA TYR A 143 0.61 -13.60 -8.91
C TYR A 143 0.01 -12.58 -7.97
N VAL A 144 -1.30 -12.63 -7.77
CA VAL A 144 -2.01 -11.70 -6.88
C VAL A 144 -2.09 -12.34 -5.50
N ILE A 145 -1.49 -11.70 -4.51
CA ILE A 145 -1.52 -12.15 -3.11
C ILE A 145 -2.60 -11.32 -2.41
N ALA A 146 -3.71 -11.98 -2.01
CA ALA A 146 -4.88 -11.29 -1.49
C ALA A 146 -4.56 -10.43 -0.24
N THR A 147 -3.69 -10.94 0.64
CA THR A 147 -3.23 -10.25 1.85
C THR A 147 -2.45 -8.95 1.57
N TYR A 148 -1.94 -8.75 0.35
CA TYR A 148 -1.26 -7.49 0.00
C TYR A 148 -2.19 -6.42 -0.55
N LEU A 149 -3.47 -6.73 -0.72
CA LEU A 149 -4.44 -5.80 -1.29
C LEU A 149 -5.30 -5.16 -0.21
N CYS A 150 -5.70 -3.92 -0.45
CA CYS A 150 -6.76 -3.27 0.34
C CYS A 150 -8.02 -3.18 -0.53
N PRO A 151 -9.17 -3.76 -0.12
CA PRO A 151 -10.40 -3.72 -0.92
C PRO A 151 -10.96 -2.32 -1.21
N THR A 152 -10.47 -1.29 -0.54
CA THR A 152 -10.82 0.12 -0.81
C THR A 152 -10.02 0.70 -1.99
N ASP A 153 -8.90 0.08 -2.40
CA ASP A 153 -8.20 0.53 -3.61
C ASP A 153 -9.02 0.25 -4.88
N ILE A 154 -8.84 1.09 -5.88
CA ILE A 154 -9.63 1.09 -7.13
C ILE A 154 -9.19 0.00 -8.12
N HIS A 155 -8.17 -0.79 -7.78
CA HIS A 155 -7.57 -1.78 -8.66
C HIS A 155 -8.00 -3.20 -8.30
N ASP A 156 -8.13 -4.06 -9.30
CA ASP A 156 -8.41 -5.49 -9.16
C ASP A 156 -7.22 -6.32 -8.63
N GLY A 157 -6.26 -5.66 -7.98
CA GLY A 157 -5.00 -6.24 -7.55
C GLY A 157 -3.89 -6.21 -8.58
N THR A 158 -4.13 -5.70 -9.79
CA THR A 158 -3.11 -5.59 -10.83
C THR A 158 -3.01 -4.20 -11.48
N LEU A 159 -1.83 -3.90 -12.02
CA LEU A 159 -1.58 -2.77 -12.89
C LEU A 159 -0.97 -3.24 -14.20
N ARG A 160 -1.47 -2.67 -15.30
CA ARG A 160 -0.87 -2.81 -16.63
C ARG A 160 0.17 -1.71 -16.83
N GLN A 161 1.39 -2.10 -17.16
CA GLN A 161 2.46 -1.18 -17.52
C GLN A 161 3.16 -1.66 -18.79
N GLY A 162 2.95 -0.93 -19.90
CA GLY A 162 3.31 -1.39 -21.23
C GLY A 162 2.64 -2.73 -21.55
N ASN A 163 3.42 -3.68 -22.05
CA ASN A 163 2.92 -5.01 -22.44
C ASN A 163 2.86 -6.02 -21.27
N GLY A 164 3.05 -5.58 -20.02
CA GLY A 164 3.10 -6.47 -18.84
C GLY A 164 2.04 -6.17 -17.79
N VAL A 165 1.58 -7.22 -17.12
CA VAL A 165 0.73 -7.13 -15.92
C VAL A 165 1.62 -7.27 -14.68
N ARG A 166 1.29 -6.55 -13.61
CA ARG A 166 2.00 -6.59 -12.33
C ARG A 166 0.97 -6.58 -11.21
N ALA A 167 1.04 -7.55 -10.31
CA ALA A 167 0.26 -7.58 -9.10
C ALA A 167 0.82 -6.55 -8.12
N ILE A 168 -0.05 -5.73 -7.54
CA ILE A 168 0.33 -4.63 -6.66
C ILE A 168 0.35 -5.04 -5.19
N SER A 169 0.86 -4.14 -4.36
CA SER A 169 0.63 -4.14 -2.92
C SER A 169 0.07 -2.79 -2.51
N ASN A 170 -0.79 -2.79 -1.50
CA ASN A 170 -1.34 -1.60 -0.84
C ASN A 170 -0.69 -1.31 0.50
N TYR A 171 0.36 -2.06 0.86
CA TYR A 171 1.10 -1.86 2.10
C TYR A 171 2.58 -1.70 1.80
N GLY A 172 3.17 -0.64 2.34
CA GLY A 172 4.57 -0.28 2.14
C GLY A 172 5.36 -0.26 3.45
N ALA A 173 6.55 -0.83 3.43
CA ALA A 173 7.41 -0.93 4.61
C ALA A 173 8.13 0.39 4.94
N ASN A 174 8.21 0.70 6.24
CA ASN A 174 8.67 1.97 6.79
C ASN A 174 10.21 2.13 6.80
N TYR A 175 10.66 3.21 6.18
CA TYR A 175 12.05 3.70 6.15
C TYR A 175 12.32 4.79 7.20
N GLY A 176 11.27 5.23 7.91
CA GLY A 176 11.30 6.33 8.88
C GLY A 176 11.60 7.68 8.23
N PRO A 177 11.79 8.76 9.02
CA PRO A 177 12.08 10.10 8.52
C PRO A 177 13.54 10.24 8.02
N SER A 178 13.98 9.32 7.17
CA SER A 178 15.36 9.20 6.68
C SER A 178 15.58 9.93 5.37
N TRP A 179 16.82 10.34 5.11
CA TRP A 179 17.19 10.86 3.79
C TRP A 179 17.19 9.74 2.75
N ALA A 180 16.26 9.81 1.79
CA ALA A 180 16.25 8.94 0.61
C ALA A 180 17.19 9.47 -0.52
N GLY A 181 18.35 10.03 -0.15
CA GLY A 181 19.38 10.45 -1.10
C GLY A 181 19.08 11.74 -1.89
N GLY A 182 19.55 12.87 -1.36
CA GLY A 182 20.22 13.94 -2.10
C GLY A 182 19.36 14.90 -2.92
N ASN A 183 18.70 14.42 -3.96
CA ASN A 183 17.87 15.20 -4.87
C ASN A 183 16.81 14.24 -5.42
N GLY A 184 15.58 14.71 -5.64
CA GLY A 184 14.58 13.92 -6.37
C GLY A 184 15.16 13.46 -7.71
N ASN A 185 14.49 12.54 -8.40
CA ASN A 185 14.89 12.15 -9.75
C ASN A 185 15.15 13.42 -10.58
N PRO A 186 16.35 13.66 -11.15
CA PRO A 186 16.66 14.91 -11.83
C PRO A 186 15.75 15.17 -13.04
N ASN A 187 15.13 14.12 -13.58
CA ASN A 187 14.12 14.20 -14.64
C ASN A 187 12.72 14.58 -14.12
N CYS A 188 12.52 14.57 -12.81
CA CYS A 188 11.31 15.00 -12.10
C CYS A 188 11.74 15.86 -10.90
N PRO A 189 12.23 17.09 -11.14
CA PRO A 189 12.65 17.97 -10.06
C PRO A 189 11.46 18.25 -9.13
N CYS A 190 11.75 18.54 -7.86
CA CYS A 190 10.78 19.16 -6.94
C CYS A 190 11.53 20.11 -6.04
N GLY A 191 11.15 21.38 -6.13
CA GLY A 191 11.75 22.50 -5.39
C GLY A 191 11.30 22.59 -3.94
N GLN A 192 10.22 21.92 -3.56
CA GLN A 192 9.73 21.95 -2.18
C GLN A 192 10.62 21.11 -1.25
N ASN A 193 10.90 21.69 -0.08
CA ASN A 193 11.74 21.08 0.94
C ASN A 193 10.87 20.58 2.09
N TYR A 194 10.43 19.32 2.02
CA TYR A 194 9.64 18.64 3.06
C TYR A 194 10.48 18.15 4.26
N ASN A 195 11.72 18.61 4.35
CA ASN A 195 12.76 17.99 5.16
C ASN A 195 13.02 18.65 6.51
N SER A 196 12.06 19.42 7.04
CA SER A 196 12.34 20.30 8.19
C SER A 196 12.48 19.57 9.52
N TYR A 197 12.00 18.33 9.66
CA TYR A 197 12.13 17.56 10.90
C TYR A 197 12.68 16.15 10.64
N ARG A 198 13.89 15.93 11.15
CA ARG A 198 14.63 14.65 11.16
C ARG A 198 15.23 14.46 12.55
N PRO A 199 14.60 13.66 13.42
CA PRO A 199 15.10 13.47 14.77
C PRO A 199 16.46 12.72 14.78
N LEU A 200 16.71 11.86 13.79
CA LEU A 200 17.99 11.17 13.63
C LEU A 200 18.86 11.81 12.53
N THR A 201 20.08 12.20 12.90
CA THR A 201 21.13 12.66 11.98
C THR A 201 21.86 11.46 11.34
N ASN A 202 22.50 11.67 10.19
CA ASN A 202 23.27 10.63 9.46
C ASN A 202 22.47 9.38 9.06
N THR A 203 21.17 9.50 8.87
CA THR A 203 20.32 8.41 8.38
C THR A 203 20.32 8.32 6.86
N GLY A 204 20.27 7.09 6.34
CA GLY A 204 20.35 6.79 4.90
C GLY A 204 20.14 5.31 4.63
N HIS A 205 20.35 4.84 3.39
CA HIS A 205 19.93 3.49 3.00
C HIS A 205 20.63 2.38 3.79
N THR A 206 21.85 2.62 4.28
CA THR A 206 22.61 1.66 5.10
C THR A 206 22.35 1.80 6.60
N ASN A 207 21.63 2.84 7.02
CA ASN A 207 21.26 3.09 8.41
C ASN A 207 20.02 4.00 8.45
N PRO A 208 18.83 3.50 8.10
CA PRO A 208 17.60 4.29 8.17
C PRO A 208 17.23 4.62 9.61
N ALA A 209 16.42 5.66 9.80
CA ALA A 209 15.68 5.95 11.02
C ALA A 209 14.65 4.87 11.32
N GLY A 210 13.95 4.38 10.29
CA GLY A 210 12.93 3.33 10.41
C GLY A 210 13.49 1.90 10.33
N PRO A 211 12.62 0.89 10.49
CA PRO A 211 13.03 -0.51 10.62
C PRO A 211 13.37 -1.21 9.29
N PHE A 212 12.94 -0.70 8.15
CA PHE A 212 13.18 -1.32 6.84
C PHE A 212 14.04 -0.43 5.95
N SER A 213 14.81 -1.05 5.06
CA SER A 213 15.57 -0.35 4.01
C SER A 213 15.47 -1.06 2.67
N ARG A 214 15.42 -0.26 1.60
CA ARG A 214 15.63 -0.70 0.22
C ARG A 214 16.93 -1.48 0.01
N GLU A 215 17.96 -1.16 0.80
CA GLU A 215 19.26 -1.84 0.79
C GLU A 215 19.32 -2.89 1.92
N GLY A 216 18.35 -3.81 1.92
CA GLY A 216 18.21 -4.87 2.92
C GLY A 216 19.39 -5.83 3.00
N ASN A 217 20.28 -5.88 1.99
CA ASN A 217 21.55 -6.60 2.08
C ASN A 217 22.52 -6.02 3.12
N LEU A 218 22.37 -4.73 3.47
CA LEU A 218 23.32 -3.99 4.31
C LEU A 218 22.73 -3.60 5.65
N PHE A 219 21.42 -3.43 5.67
CA PHE A 219 20.69 -3.09 6.86
C PHE A 219 19.53 -4.06 7.03
N ILE A 220 19.65 -4.90 8.05
CA ILE A 220 18.58 -5.78 8.51
C ILE A 220 18.39 -5.46 9.98
N CYS A 221 17.29 -4.78 10.29
CA CYS A 221 16.96 -4.41 11.65
C CYS A 221 16.53 -5.64 12.46
N LYS A 222 16.88 -5.67 13.74
CA LYS A 222 16.41 -6.66 14.71
C LYS A 222 15.42 -6.03 15.68
N PHE A 223 14.53 -6.83 16.25
CA PHE A 223 13.57 -6.31 17.25
C PHE A 223 14.21 -5.58 18.43
N ASN A 224 15.39 -6.03 18.88
CA ASN A 224 16.11 -5.38 19.98
C ASN A 224 16.81 -4.06 19.60
N GLU A 225 16.86 -3.72 18.31
CA GLU A 225 17.38 -2.44 17.82
C GLU A 225 16.27 -1.38 17.72
N ILE A 226 15.02 -1.74 18.00
CA ILE A 226 13.86 -0.85 18.04
C ILE A 226 13.66 -0.41 19.50
N THR A 227 14.48 0.55 19.94
CA THR A 227 14.52 1.00 21.34
C THR A 227 13.37 1.93 21.72
N ASP A 228 12.70 2.55 20.75
CA ASP A 228 11.53 3.41 21.00
C ASP A 228 10.27 2.58 21.33
N GLY A 229 10.35 1.25 21.12
CA GLY A 229 9.32 0.28 21.42
C GLY A 229 8.56 -0.17 20.18
N LEU A 230 8.34 -1.49 20.07
CA LEU A 230 7.62 -2.09 18.94
C LEU A 230 6.22 -1.51 18.73
N SER A 231 5.47 -1.24 19.80
CA SER A 231 4.13 -0.64 19.76
C SER A 231 4.11 0.84 19.35
N LYS A 232 5.28 1.45 19.19
CA LYS A 232 5.49 2.88 18.92
C LYS A 232 6.26 3.14 17.63
N THR A 233 6.61 2.08 16.90
CA THR A 233 7.28 2.18 15.60
C THR A 233 6.39 1.58 14.52
N ILE A 234 6.13 2.35 13.47
CA ILE A 234 5.41 1.89 12.27
C ILE A 234 6.31 0.91 11.52
N PHE A 235 5.75 -0.25 11.16
CA PHE A 235 6.38 -1.23 10.28
C PHE A 235 5.88 -1.09 8.85
N PHE A 236 4.56 -1.02 8.68
CA PHE A 236 3.91 -0.85 7.38
C PHE A 236 2.82 0.20 7.47
N GLY A 237 2.55 0.87 6.37
CA GLY A 237 1.39 1.73 6.22
C GLY A 237 0.72 1.53 4.88
N GLU A 238 -0.50 2.04 4.76
CA GLU A 238 -1.25 2.03 3.51
C GLU A 238 -0.58 2.91 2.45
N VAL A 239 -0.51 2.37 1.24
CA VAL A 239 0.07 3.03 0.07
C VAL A 239 -0.78 2.77 -1.16
N ARG A 240 -0.69 3.68 -2.12
CA ARG A 240 -1.41 3.58 -3.40
C ARG A 240 -0.42 3.31 -4.53
N ALA A 241 -0.52 2.15 -5.16
CA ALA A 241 0.42 1.72 -6.19
C ALA A 241 0.49 2.68 -7.39
N ASN A 242 -0.62 3.35 -7.71
CA ASN A 242 -0.64 4.33 -8.80
C ASN A 242 0.07 5.65 -8.50
N CYS A 243 0.37 5.94 -7.24
CA CYS A 243 0.95 7.21 -6.80
C CYS A 243 2.45 7.14 -6.50
N SER A 244 3.07 6.02 -6.85
CA SER A 244 4.52 5.85 -6.82
C SER A 244 4.97 5.04 -8.01
N ARG A 245 5.99 5.56 -8.71
CA ARG A 245 6.65 4.87 -9.82
C ARG A 245 7.35 3.60 -9.37
N HIS A 246 7.76 3.52 -8.11
CA HIS A 246 8.32 2.32 -7.53
C HIS A 246 7.25 1.30 -7.16
N GLN A 247 6.22 1.73 -6.42
CA GLN A 247 5.17 0.82 -5.96
C GLN A 247 4.41 0.13 -7.11
N ARG A 248 4.23 0.82 -8.24
CA ARG A 248 3.63 0.20 -9.44
C ARG A 248 4.47 -0.91 -10.09
N ASN A 249 5.73 -1.08 -9.69
CA ASN A 249 6.52 -2.22 -10.16
C ASN A 249 6.02 -3.56 -9.62
N GLY A 250 5.14 -3.53 -8.61
CA GLY A 250 4.46 -4.69 -8.07
C GLY A 250 5.18 -5.30 -6.86
N TRP A 251 4.49 -6.17 -6.13
CA TRP A 251 4.97 -6.67 -4.84
C TRP A 251 6.25 -7.52 -4.93
N ALA A 252 6.49 -8.20 -6.06
CA ALA A 252 7.64 -9.09 -6.23
C ALA A 252 8.93 -8.39 -6.67
N HIS A 253 8.84 -7.12 -7.06
CA HIS A 253 9.99 -6.33 -7.52
C HIS A 253 10.82 -5.89 -6.31
N THR A 254 12.15 -5.98 -6.36
CA THR A 254 13.00 -5.51 -5.24
C THR A 254 12.86 -4.01 -5.08
N ASN A 255 12.84 -3.28 -6.20
CA ASN A 255 12.68 -1.83 -6.20
C ASN A 255 11.22 -1.35 -6.15
N ASN A 256 10.36 -2.04 -5.41
CA ASN A 256 8.95 -1.67 -5.30
C ASN A 256 8.67 -0.57 -4.27
N GLY A 257 9.68 -0.07 -3.55
CA GLY A 257 9.47 1.01 -2.56
C GLY A 257 9.32 0.52 -1.13
N ASN A 258 9.28 -0.79 -0.88
CA ASN A 258 9.39 -1.30 0.48
C ASN A 258 10.76 -0.91 1.07
N GLY A 259 10.73 -0.30 2.26
CA GLY A 259 11.92 0.29 2.86
C GLY A 259 12.35 1.60 2.20
N LEU A 260 11.42 2.30 1.54
CA LEU A 260 11.55 3.71 1.12
C LEU A 260 10.37 4.57 1.54
N PHE A 261 9.20 3.98 1.80
CA PHE A 261 8.05 4.68 2.37
C PHE A 261 8.43 5.32 3.69
N ASN A 262 8.23 6.61 3.80
CA ASN A 262 8.78 7.40 4.88
C ASN A 262 7.73 8.35 5.45
N THR A 263 8.00 8.78 6.67
CA THR A 263 7.13 9.67 7.43
C THR A 263 7.48 11.15 7.24
N LEU A 264 8.35 11.51 6.28
CA LEU A 264 8.72 12.91 6.04
C LEU A 264 7.58 13.73 5.43
N TYR A 265 6.72 13.08 4.64
CA TYR A 265 5.62 13.73 3.91
C TYR A 265 4.31 13.59 4.68
N PRO A 266 3.46 14.62 4.67
CA PRO A 266 2.12 14.52 5.23
C PRO A 266 1.35 13.34 4.63
N LEU A 267 0.46 12.78 5.43
CA LEU A 267 -0.44 11.72 4.98
C LEU A 267 -1.26 12.21 3.79
N ASN A 268 -1.48 11.33 2.81
CA ASN A 268 -2.23 11.65 1.58
C ASN A 268 -1.67 12.80 0.74
N TYR A 269 -0.40 13.20 0.91
CA TYR A 269 0.24 14.13 -0.01
C TYR A 269 0.09 13.68 -1.48
N ASP A 270 -0.46 14.51 -2.36
CA ASP A 270 -0.77 14.08 -3.72
C ASP A 270 0.50 13.97 -4.58
N SER A 271 0.91 12.73 -4.86
CA SER A 271 1.98 12.38 -5.79
C SER A 271 1.47 11.47 -6.91
N CYS A 272 0.17 11.51 -7.21
CA CYS A 272 -0.50 10.56 -8.10
C CYS A 272 -0.45 10.96 -9.58
N SER A 273 0.10 12.13 -9.91
CA SER A 273 0.21 12.60 -11.28
C SER A 273 1.23 11.76 -12.06
N LYS A 274 0.92 11.44 -13.32
CA LYS A 274 1.73 10.51 -14.13
C LYS A 274 3.09 11.06 -14.50
N ASP A 275 3.20 12.37 -14.65
CA ASP A 275 4.42 13.07 -15.06
C ASP A 275 4.47 14.49 -14.46
N VAL A 276 5.57 15.18 -14.73
CA VAL A 276 5.80 16.55 -14.27
C VAL A 276 4.76 17.52 -14.84
N ALA A 277 4.35 17.35 -16.09
CA ALA A 277 3.41 18.26 -16.76
C ALA A 277 2.00 18.18 -16.13
N SER A 278 1.51 16.96 -15.90
CA SER A 278 0.24 16.69 -15.21
C SER A 278 0.29 17.08 -13.73
N ALA A 279 1.48 17.10 -13.12
CA ALA A 279 1.72 17.58 -11.76
C ALA A 279 1.82 19.11 -11.62
N GLY A 280 1.43 19.89 -12.63
CA GLY A 280 1.52 21.36 -12.58
C GLY A 280 2.91 21.94 -12.88
N GLY A 281 3.84 21.12 -13.40
CA GLY A 281 5.13 21.56 -13.93
C GLY A 281 6.28 21.61 -12.92
N ASP A 282 6.00 21.60 -11.62
CA ASP A 282 7.01 21.66 -10.56
C ASP A 282 7.57 20.29 -10.14
N GLY A 283 6.92 19.21 -10.61
CA GLY A 283 7.27 17.81 -10.40
C GLY A 283 7.09 17.29 -8.97
N CYS A 284 6.58 18.08 -8.04
CA CYS A 284 6.32 17.66 -6.66
C CYS A 284 5.10 16.73 -6.57
N GLY A 285 4.10 16.91 -7.44
CA GLY A 285 2.93 16.02 -7.53
C GLY A 285 3.11 14.79 -8.41
N ALA A 286 4.30 14.61 -9.02
CA ALA A 286 4.56 13.55 -9.98
C ALA A 286 5.01 12.24 -9.30
N GLU A 287 4.48 11.11 -9.74
CA GLU A 287 4.79 9.77 -9.22
C GLU A 287 6.26 9.36 -9.39
N CYS A 288 6.99 10.03 -10.29
CA CYS A 288 8.40 9.78 -10.57
C CYS A 288 9.34 10.49 -9.59
N ASN A 289 8.79 11.28 -8.67
CA ASN A 289 9.56 12.04 -7.71
C ASN A 289 9.88 11.21 -6.46
N TRP A 290 11.14 10.80 -6.35
CA TRP A 290 11.63 9.99 -5.24
C TRP A 290 11.55 10.70 -3.88
N LYS A 291 11.25 12.00 -3.85
CA LYS A 291 10.87 12.68 -2.62
C LYS A 291 9.45 12.26 -2.25
N THR A 292 8.47 12.80 -2.95
CA THR A 292 7.06 12.79 -2.54
C THR A 292 6.31 11.48 -2.82
N GLU A 293 6.81 10.64 -3.73
CA GLU A 293 6.14 9.39 -4.11
C GLU A 293 6.01 8.41 -2.93
N PHE A 294 6.97 8.45 -2.01
CA PHE A 294 7.09 7.55 -0.86
C PHE A 294 6.35 8.03 0.41
N GLY A 295 5.45 9.01 0.30
CA GLY A 295 4.48 9.31 1.36
C GLY A 295 3.39 8.24 1.44
N TYR A 296 2.89 7.96 2.64
CA TYR A 296 1.76 7.05 2.87
C TYR A 296 0.44 7.65 2.41
N LYS A 297 -0.42 6.80 1.81
CA LYS A 297 -1.63 7.22 1.11
C LYS A 297 -2.72 6.16 1.24
N SER A 298 -3.94 6.57 1.57
CA SER A 298 -5.11 5.70 1.61
C SER A 298 -6.29 6.33 0.85
N LEU A 299 -7.25 5.48 0.49
CA LEU A 299 -8.55 5.89 -0.03
C LEU A 299 -9.65 5.81 1.02
N HIS A 300 -9.32 5.35 2.24
CA HIS A 300 -10.22 5.43 3.37
C HIS A 300 -10.52 6.91 3.71
N PRO A 301 -11.79 7.30 3.89
CA PRO A 301 -12.13 8.69 4.21
C PRO A 301 -11.52 9.14 5.54
N GLY A 302 -10.64 10.15 5.49
CA GLY A 302 -10.10 10.86 6.66
C GLY A 302 -9.10 10.08 7.53
N VAL A 303 -8.78 8.84 7.19
CA VAL A 303 -7.92 7.96 8.01
C VAL A 303 -7.00 7.09 7.15
N LEU A 304 -5.86 6.71 7.72
CA LEU A 304 -4.93 5.74 7.14
C LEU A 304 -4.60 4.68 8.20
N ASN A 305 -4.49 3.42 7.78
CA ASN A 305 -4.10 2.34 8.68
C ASN A 305 -2.58 2.09 8.64
N PHE A 306 -2.02 1.82 9.80
CA PHE A 306 -0.61 1.54 10.01
C PHE A 306 -0.45 0.29 10.88
N LEU A 307 0.45 -0.59 10.46
CA LEU A 307 0.88 -1.75 11.23
C LEU A 307 2.05 -1.30 12.09
N MET A 308 1.89 -1.46 13.39
CA MET A 308 2.92 -1.22 14.39
C MET A 308 3.82 -2.45 14.53
N GLY A 309 5.02 -2.25 15.07
CA GLY A 309 6.02 -3.30 15.22
C GLY A 309 5.67 -4.42 16.21
N ASP A 310 4.64 -4.23 17.04
CA ASP A 310 4.09 -5.26 17.93
C ASP A 310 2.96 -6.07 17.28
N GLY A 311 2.65 -5.81 16.01
CA GLY A 311 1.58 -6.47 15.26
C GLY A 311 0.21 -5.80 15.40
N ALA A 312 0.07 -4.76 16.24
CA ALA A 312 -1.16 -3.99 16.31
C ALA A 312 -1.36 -3.14 15.04
N VAL A 313 -2.61 -2.89 14.68
CA VAL A 313 -2.94 -1.98 13.58
C VAL A 313 -3.64 -0.76 14.17
N THR A 314 -3.05 0.41 13.95
CA THR A 314 -3.52 1.70 14.43
C THR A 314 -3.97 2.54 13.24
N SER A 315 -5.08 3.23 13.38
CA SER A 315 -5.55 4.17 12.36
C SER A 315 -5.23 5.59 12.78
N LEU A 316 -4.57 6.34 11.91
CA LEU A 316 -4.25 7.74 12.12
C LEU A 316 -5.18 8.62 11.29
N SER A 317 -5.58 9.77 11.83
CA SER A 317 -6.29 10.78 11.06
C SER A 317 -5.35 11.40 10.02
N GLU A 318 -5.89 11.78 8.86
CA GLU A 318 -5.14 12.57 7.87
C GLU A 318 -4.63 13.92 8.43
N ASN A 319 -5.29 14.42 9.49
CA ASN A 319 -4.95 15.67 10.17
C ASN A 319 -4.07 15.45 11.42
N VAL A 320 -3.41 14.29 11.53
CA VAL A 320 -2.47 14.00 12.61
C VAL A 320 -1.37 15.07 12.69
N ASP A 321 -0.90 15.37 13.90
CA ASP A 321 0.28 16.21 14.07
C ASP A 321 1.48 15.58 13.31
N HIS A 322 2.07 16.36 12.41
CA HIS A 322 3.07 15.86 11.48
C HIS A 322 4.34 15.40 12.19
N THR A 323 4.73 16.12 13.26
CA THR A 323 5.89 15.74 14.08
C THR A 323 5.63 14.44 14.83
N ALA A 324 4.45 14.28 15.43
CA ALA A 324 4.04 13.05 16.08
C ALA A 324 4.02 11.85 15.12
N PHE A 325 3.59 12.04 13.87
CA PHE A 325 3.66 11.02 12.82
C PHE A 325 5.11 10.69 12.42
N GLN A 326 5.98 11.68 12.32
CA GLN A 326 7.40 11.49 12.02
C GLN A 326 8.10 10.63 13.07
N LEU A 327 7.83 10.90 14.36
CA LEU A 327 8.35 10.13 15.50
C LEU A 327 7.92 8.67 15.46
N LEU A 328 6.67 8.37 15.10
CA LEU A 328 6.23 6.99 14.92
C LEU A 328 6.96 6.26 13.77
N GLY A 329 7.60 7.00 12.86
CA GLY A 329 8.45 6.43 11.82
C GLY A 329 9.83 6.00 12.31
N CYS A 330 10.28 6.49 13.47
CA CYS A 330 11.59 6.19 14.04
C CYS A 330 11.58 4.90 14.86
N ARG A 331 12.75 4.24 14.91
CA ARG A 331 12.96 3.03 15.71
C ARG A 331 13.80 3.27 16.98
N MET A 332 14.62 4.32 17.01
CA MET A 332 15.63 4.53 18.07
C MET A 332 16.02 5.99 18.33
N ASP A 333 15.11 6.94 18.18
CA ASP A 333 15.41 8.37 18.44
C ASP A 333 15.21 8.79 19.91
N GLY A 334 14.66 7.90 20.75
CA GLY A 334 14.35 8.15 22.14
C GLY A 334 13.13 9.05 22.36
N GLN A 335 12.45 9.47 21.29
CA GLN A 335 11.29 10.36 21.31
C GLN A 335 10.03 9.55 20.95
N VAL A 336 9.36 9.06 21.98
CA VAL A 336 8.16 8.24 21.81
C VAL A 336 6.92 9.13 21.69
N SER A 337 6.21 9.03 20.57
CA SER A 337 4.91 9.67 20.38
C SER A 337 3.77 8.84 20.98
N THR A 338 2.89 9.47 21.73
CA THR A 338 1.64 8.88 22.23
C THR A 338 0.46 9.52 21.50
N LEU A 339 0.24 9.10 20.25
CA LEU A 339 -0.98 9.42 19.52
C LEU A 339 -2.21 8.76 20.15
#